data_AF-A0A2D6M0X5-F1
#
_entry.id   AF-A0A2D6M0X5-F1
#
_cell.length_a   1.000
_cell.length_b   1.000
_cell.length_c   1.000
_cell.angle_alpha   90.00
_cell.angle_beta   90.00
_cell.angle_gamma   90.00
#
_symmetry.space_group_name_H-M   'P 1'
#
loop_
_entity.id
_entity.type
_entity.pdbx_description
1 polymer ?
#
loop_
_entity_poly.entity_id
_entity_poly.type
_entity_poly.pdbx_seq_one_letter_code
_entity_poly.pdbx_strand_id
1 'polypeptide(L)'
;MDSKIVLAILFGLLIGLLFAGTLYLVFSRATAPALASCPTPDFSCESGELPAEARKDFYWELVSLEKVEPVCLNQARAYAGENSFAVLGCDCTQEDAGADKAYDCVVSALDGDHPVKIDCIKDDEKCIIESEVGIVEFSFEELYQEIYG
;
A
#
# COMPACT_ATOMS: atom_id res chain seq x y z
N MET A 1 -20.05 50.49 10.92
CA MET A 1 -19.74 49.26 11.67
C MET A 1 -18.31 49.35 12.14
N ASP A 2 -18.10 49.18 13.44
CA ASP A 2 -16.79 49.32 14.09
C ASP A 2 -15.87 48.16 13.65
N SER A 3 -14.64 48.45 13.19
CA SER A 3 -13.78 47.41 12.58
C SER A 3 -13.41 46.29 13.56
N LYS A 4 -13.48 46.58 14.87
CA LYS A 4 -13.29 45.60 15.95
C LYS A 4 -14.39 44.55 15.99
N ILE A 5 -15.62 44.91 15.61
CA ILE A 5 -16.77 43.98 15.58
C ILE A 5 -16.64 43.03 14.39
N VAL A 6 -16.15 43.51 13.25
CA VAL A 6 -15.92 42.68 12.05
C VAL A 6 -14.83 41.64 12.30
N LEU A 7 -13.75 42.04 12.99
CA LEU A 7 -12.66 41.11 13.32
C LEU A 7 -13.09 40.00 14.29
N ALA A 8 -13.92 40.33 15.29
CA ALA A 8 -14.44 39.36 16.25
C ALA A 8 -15.37 38.31 15.61
N ILE A 9 -16.18 38.71 14.62
CA ILE A 9 -17.08 37.80 13.90
C ILE A 9 -16.26 36.84 13.01
N LEU A 10 -15.23 37.35 12.32
CA LEU A 10 -14.34 36.51 11.50
C LEU A 10 -13.57 35.49 12.33
N PHE A 11 -13.07 35.88 13.51
CA PHE A 11 -12.37 34.97 14.43
C PHE A 11 -13.31 33.89 15.00
N GLY A 12 -14.55 34.25 15.32
CA GLY A 12 -15.55 33.29 15.78
C GLY A 12 -15.92 32.25 14.72
N LEU A 13 -16.06 32.67 13.45
CA LEU A 13 -16.33 31.76 12.33
C LEU A 13 -15.17 30.78 12.07
N LEU A 14 -13.92 31.25 12.14
CA LEU A 14 -12.73 30.42 11.95
C LEU A 14 -12.59 29.34 13.02
N ILE A 15 -12.85 29.68 14.27
CA ILE A 15 -12.81 28.71 15.38
C ILE A 15 -13.96 27.70 15.25
N GLY A 16 -15.17 28.14 14.88
CA GLY A 16 -16.31 27.25 14.65
C GLY A 16 -16.07 26.20 13.56
N LEU A 17 -15.38 26.58 12.48
CA LEU A 17 -15.03 25.65 11.38
C LEU A 17 -13.99 24.60 11.80
N LEU A 18 -13.03 24.96 12.66
CA LEU A 18 -12.02 24.02 13.18
C LEU A 18 -12.65 22.94 14.09
N PHE A 19 -13.68 23.30 14.87
CA PHE A 19 -14.39 22.33 15.71
C PHE A 19 -15.41 21.47 14.93
N ALA A 20 -15.99 21.97 13.84
CA ALA A 20 -16.87 21.16 12.98
C ALA A 20 -16.09 20.10 12.17
N GLY A 21 -14.87 20.42 11.70
CA GLY A 21 -14.05 19.49 10.92
C GLY A 21 -13.51 18.30 11.74
N THR A 22 -13.19 18.52 13.02
CA THR A 22 -12.67 17.46 13.90
C THR A 22 -13.75 16.49 14.38
N LEU A 23 -15.01 16.93 14.48
CA LEU A 23 -16.13 16.05 14.85
C LEU A 23 -16.55 15.11 13.71
N TYR A 24 -16.37 15.52 12.45
CA TYR A 24 -16.72 14.69 11.29
C TYR A 24 -15.78 13.48 11.13
N LEU A 25 -14.49 13.64 11.43
CA LEU A 25 -13.51 12.53 11.35
C LEU A 25 -13.72 11.44 12.42
N VAL A 26 -14.38 11.73 13.54
CA VAL A 26 -14.65 10.74 14.60
C VAL A 26 -15.93 9.94 14.32
N PHE A 27 -16.87 10.49 13.55
CA PHE A 27 -18.18 9.87 13.28
C PHE A 27 -18.31 9.18 11.92
N SER A 28 -17.38 9.36 10.99
CA SER A 28 -17.27 8.52 9.78
C SER A 28 -16.60 7.17 10.06
N ARG A 29 -16.87 6.57 11.23
CA ARG A 29 -16.64 5.15 11.46
C ARG A 29 -17.71 4.42 10.66
N ALA A 30 -17.41 4.24 9.38
CA ALA A 30 -18.17 3.46 8.45
C ALA A 30 -18.56 2.15 9.13
N THR A 31 -19.86 1.93 9.16
CA THR A 31 -20.46 0.62 9.40
C THR A 31 -19.76 -0.32 8.43
N ALA A 32 -18.88 -1.18 8.95
CA ALA A 32 -18.42 -2.31 8.19
C ALA A 32 -19.68 -2.99 7.65
N PRO A 33 -19.78 -3.27 6.34
CA PRO A 33 -20.85 -4.11 5.85
C PRO A 33 -20.85 -5.35 6.73
N ALA A 34 -22.04 -5.72 7.22
CA ALA A 34 -22.26 -6.97 7.91
C ALA A 34 -21.41 -8.02 7.21
N LEU A 35 -20.46 -8.59 7.95
CA LEU A 35 -19.62 -9.68 7.50
C LEU A 35 -20.55 -10.68 6.82
N ALA A 36 -20.58 -10.65 5.49
CA ALA A 36 -20.74 -11.86 4.73
C ALA A 36 -19.60 -12.70 5.25
N SER A 37 -19.97 -13.61 6.14
CA SER A 37 -19.16 -14.71 6.60
C SER A 37 -18.56 -15.38 5.37
N CYS A 38 -17.34 -14.99 5.00
CA CYS A 38 -16.38 -16.03 4.73
C CYS A 38 -16.13 -16.65 6.10
N PRO A 39 -16.57 -17.90 6.32
CA PRO A 39 -16.15 -18.62 7.50
C PRO A 39 -14.62 -18.51 7.54
N THR A 40 -14.06 -18.42 8.75
CA THR A 40 -12.69 -18.87 9.00
C THR A 40 -12.34 -19.95 7.98
N PRO A 41 -11.29 -19.80 7.17
CA PRO A 41 -10.92 -20.87 6.28
C PRO A 41 -10.42 -21.98 7.20
N ASP A 42 -11.38 -22.82 7.59
CA ASP A 42 -11.16 -24.21 7.86
C ASP A 42 -10.72 -24.74 6.49
N PHE A 43 -9.45 -24.50 6.17
CA PHE A 43 -8.69 -25.16 5.12
C PHE A 43 -8.58 -26.62 5.55
N SER A 44 -9.71 -27.32 5.50
CA SER A 44 -9.70 -28.73 5.22
C SER A 44 -9.22 -28.81 3.77
N CYS A 45 -7.89 -28.83 3.61
CA CYS A 45 -7.18 -29.08 2.37
C CYS A 45 -7.51 -30.49 1.88
N GLU A 46 -8.73 -30.69 1.38
CA GLU A 46 -8.97 -31.74 0.42
C GLU A 46 -8.35 -31.27 -0.90
N SER A 47 -7.11 -31.71 -1.10
CA SER A 47 -6.25 -31.71 -2.30
C SER A 47 -6.92 -31.36 -3.66
N GLY A 48 -7.49 -30.17 -3.79
CA GLY A 48 -7.99 -29.62 -5.03
C GLY A 48 -7.25 -28.34 -5.34
N GLU A 49 -6.33 -28.39 -6.30
CA GLU A 49 -5.76 -27.17 -6.87
C GLU A 49 -6.89 -26.24 -7.32
N LEU A 50 -6.81 -24.97 -6.94
CA LEU A 50 -7.72 -23.96 -7.46
C LEU A 50 -7.60 -23.90 -9.00
N PRO A 51 -8.72 -23.71 -9.72
CA PRO A 51 -8.68 -23.36 -11.13
C PRO A 51 -7.74 -22.16 -11.36
N ALA A 52 -6.99 -22.17 -12.47
CA ALA A 52 -5.96 -21.17 -12.74
C ALA A 52 -6.46 -19.72 -12.60
N GLU A 53 -7.63 -19.40 -13.16
CA GLU A 53 -8.23 -18.07 -13.06
C GLU A 53 -8.55 -17.66 -11.60
N ALA A 54 -9.05 -18.59 -10.78
CA ALA A 54 -9.34 -18.31 -9.38
C ALA A 54 -8.05 -18.09 -8.56
N ARG A 55 -6.95 -18.73 -8.96
CA ARG A 55 -5.62 -18.54 -8.37
C ARG A 55 -5.02 -17.18 -8.74
N LYS A 56 -5.13 -16.78 -10.02
CA LYS A 56 -4.73 -15.47 -10.52
C LYS A 56 -5.46 -14.34 -9.79
N ASP A 57 -6.79 -14.42 -9.70
CA ASP A 57 -7.59 -13.43 -8.96
C ASP A 57 -7.23 -13.41 -7.48
N PHE A 58 -7.02 -14.57 -6.86
CA PHE A 58 -6.60 -14.65 -5.46
C PHE A 58 -5.29 -13.88 -5.21
N TYR A 59 -4.25 -14.11 -6.01
CA TYR A 59 -2.99 -13.39 -5.82
C TYR A 59 -3.10 -11.91 -6.16
N TRP A 60 -3.85 -11.55 -7.20
CA TRP A 60 -4.05 -10.15 -7.58
C TRP A 60 -4.63 -9.31 -6.45
N GLU A 61 -5.58 -9.86 -5.69
CA GLU A 61 -6.17 -9.20 -4.53
C GLU A 61 -5.17 -9.04 -3.37
N LEU A 62 -4.13 -9.87 -3.31
CA LEU A 62 -3.07 -9.76 -2.30
C LEU A 62 -2.04 -8.68 -2.65
N VAL A 63 -1.83 -8.39 -3.94
CA VAL A 63 -1.00 -7.27 -4.40
C VAL A 63 -1.61 -5.97 -3.91
N SER A 64 -1.08 -5.42 -2.83
CA SER A 64 -1.60 -4.23 -2.17
C SER A 64 -0.45 -3.46 -1.53
N LEU A 65 -0.64 -2.16 -1.28
CA LEU A 65 0.38 -1.29 -0.71
C LEU A 65 1.03 -1.87 0.55
N GLU A 66 0.20 -2.38 1.48
CA GLU A 66 0.63 -2.99 2.75
C GLU A 66 1.58 -4.18 2.55
N LYS A 67 1.53 -4.84 1.39
CA LYS A 67 2.34 -6.00 1.08
C LYS A 67 3.53 -5.68 0.19
N VAL A 68 3.39 -4.70 -0.70
CA VAL A 68 4.46 -4.25 -1.59
C VAL A 68 5.57 -3.51 -0.84
N GLU A 69 5.23 -2.67 0.15
CA GLU A 69 6.23 -1.93 0.94
C GLU A 69 7.24 -2.84 1.68
N PRO A 70 6.84 -3.89 2.41
CA PRO A 70 7.78 -4.83 3.01
C PRO A 70 8.68 -5.53 1.98
N VAL A 71 8.13 -5.92 0.82
CA VAL A 71 8.89 -6.56 -0.25
C VAL A 71 9.93 -5.58 -0.80
N CYS A 72 9.53 -4.33 -1.08
CA CYS A 72 10.45 -3.27 -1.50
C CYS A 72 11.62 -3.12 -0.52
N LEU A 73 11.32 -3.02 0.78
CA LEU A 73 12.33 -2.88 1.82
C LEU A 73 13.28 -4.09 1.90
N ASN A 74 12.73 -5.30 1.83
CA ASN A 74 13.51 -6.53 1.86
C ASN A 74 14.45 -6.62 0.66
N GLN A 75 13.96 -6.30 -0.55
CA GLN A 75 14.78 -6.29 -1.74
C GLN A 75 15.87 -5.23 -1.67
N ALA A 76 15.54 -4.01 -1.25
CA ALA A 76 16.55 -2.96 -1.06
C ALA A 76 17.65 -3.38 -0.08
N ARG A 77 17.30 -4.05 1.02
CA ARG A 77 18.27 -4.61 1.98
C ARG A 77 19.10 -5.74 1.39
N ALA A 78 18.47 -6.64 0.64
CA ALA A 78 19.17 -7.73 -0.04
C ALA A 78 20.20 -7.18 -1.04
N TYR A 79 19.83 -6.16 -1.81
CA TYR A 79 20.72 -5.46 -2.73
C TYR A 79 21.88 -4.76 -2.02
N ALA A 80 21.62 -4.12 -0.87
CA ALA A 80 22.68 -3.48 -0.08
C ALA A 80 23.67 -4.47 0.55
N GLY A 81 23.30 -5.75 0.70
CA GLY A 81 24.16 -6.82 1.20
C GLY A 81 24.71 -6.52 2.60
N GLU A 82 26.04 -6.44 2.72
CA GLU A 82 26.72 -6.10 3.98
C GLU A 82 26.31 -4.72 4.54
N ASN A 83 25.81 -3.83 3.67
CA ASN A 83 25.34 -2.50 4.04
C ASN A 83 23.82 -2.42 4.25
N SER A 84 23.12 -3.56 4.41
CA SER A 84 21.67 -3.59 4.68
C SER A 84 21.25 -2.74 5.89
N PHE A 85 22.14 -2.52 6.86
CA PHE A 85 21.92 -1.63 8.00
C PHE A 85 21.73 -0.16 7.61
N ALA A 86 22.17 0.24 6.41
CA ALA A 86 22.01 1.60 5.90
C ALA A 86 20.63 1.85 5.29
N VAL A 87 19.83 0.80 5.01
CA VAL A 87 18.48 0.91 4.45
C VAL A 87 17.46 1.02 5.60
N LEU A 88 16.84 2.19 5.68
CA LEU A 88 16.01 2.61 6.81
C LEU A 88 14.54 2.24 6.61
N GLY A 89 14.02 2.38 5.39
CA GLY A 89 12.62 2.14 5.08
C GLY A 89 12.35 2.13 3.57
N CYS A 90 11.15 1.69 3.21
CA CYS A 90 10.56 1.90 1.89
C CYS A 90 9.13 2.38 2.10
N ASP A 91 8.83 3.57 1.60
CA ASP A 91 7.49 4.16 1.63
C ASP A 91 6.95 4.19 0.21
N CYS A 92 5.74 3.69 -0.01
CA CYS A 92 5.15 3.60 -1.33
C CYS A 92 3.84 4.40 -1.42
N THR A 93 3.50 4.80 -2.63
CA THR A 93 2.18 5.33 -2.98
C THR A 93 1.63 4.52 -4.14
N GLN A 94 0.36 4.15 -4.06
CA GLN A 94 -0.30 3.35 -5.08
C GLN A 94 -1.05 4.26 -6.05
N GLU A 95 -0.82 4.04 -7.34
CA GLU A 95 -1.62 4.57 -8.43
C GLU A 95 -2.39 3.44 -9.11
N ASP A 96 -3.71 3.48 -9.02
CA ASP A 96 -4.58 2.47 -9.61
C ASP A 96 -4.94 2.83 -11.06
N ALA A 97 -4.53 1.97 -12.00
CA ALA A 97 -4.79 2.12 -13.44
C ALA A 97 -5.56 0.92 -14.01
N GLY A 98 -6.69 0.58 -13.40
CA GLY A 98 -7.61 -0.44 -13.94
C GLY A 98 -7.07 -1.87 -13.85
N ALA A 99 -6.43 -2.35 -14.92
CA ALA A 99 -5.86 -3.70 -15.00
C ALA A 99 -4.47 -3.82 -14.33
N ASP A 100 -3.87 -2.67 -14.02
CA ASP A 100 -2.54 -2.55 -13.47
C ASP A 100 -2.58 -1.83 -12.13
N LYS A 101 -1.66 -2.22 -11.25
CA LYS A 101 -1.37 -1.55 -9.97
C LYS A 101 0.06 -1.02 -10.07
N ALA A 102 0.20 0.29 -10.13
CA ALA A 102 1.50 0.93 -10.11
C ALA A 102 1.79 1.44 -8.69
N TYR A 103 3.04 1.34 -8.27
CA TYR A 103 3.52 1.86 -6.99
C TYR A 103 4.76 2.70 -7.21
N ASP A 104 4.68 3.97 -6.83
CA ASP A 104 5.84 4.84 -6.73
C ASP A 104 6.35 4.77 -5.28
N CYS A 105 7.53 4.17 -5.14
CA CYS A 105 8.18 3.92 -3.87
C CYS A 105 9.45 4.76 -3.71
N VAL A 106 9.81 5.04 -2.46
CA VAL A 106 11.07 5.69 -2.10
C VAL A 106 11.73 4.85 -1.02
N VAL A 107 12.95 4.37 -1.31
CA VAL A 107 13.80 3.70 -0.33
C VAL A 107 14.64 4.76 0.36
N SER A 108 14.42 4.96 1.66
CA SER A 108 15.24 5.85 2.46
C SER A 108 16.46 5.11 3.01
N ALA A 109 17.64 5.66 2.78
CA ALA A 109 18.91 5.12 3.24
C ALA A 109 19.80 6.22 3.86
N LEU A 110 20.94 5.83 4.45
CA LEU A 110 21.88 6.78 5.07
C LEU A 110 22.54 7.75 4.07
N ASP A 111 22.60 7.39 2.80
CA ASP A 111 23.17 8.20 1.72
C ASP A 111 22.14 9.05 0.96
N GLY A 112 20.84 8.79 1.18
CA GLY A 112 19.76 9.56 0.60
C GLY A 112 18.50 8.74 0.35
N ASP A 113 17.58 9.35 -0.37
CA ASP A 113 16.34 8.72 -0.83
C ASP A 113 16.50 8.24 -2.27
N HIS A 114 16.10 7.00 -2.53
CA HIS A 114 16.27 6.31 -3.80
C HIS A 114 14.90 5.93 -4.38
N PRO A 115 14.51 6.46 -5.56
CA PRO A 115 13.21 6.15 -6.15
C PRO A 115 13.18 4.72 -6.70
N VAL A 116 12.06 4.05 -6.48
CA VAL A 116 11.76 2.70 -6.97
C VAL A 116 10.36 2.71 -7.56
N LYS A 117 10.19 2.11 -8.73
CA LYS A 117 8.88 1.93 -9.37
C LYS A 117 8.51 0.47 -9.38
N ILE A 118 7.26 0.16 -9.06
CA ILE A 118 6.75 -1.21 -9.06
C ILE A 118 5.48 -1.25 -9.87
N ASP A 119 5.51 -1.94 -11.00
CA ASP A 119 4.36 -2.12 -11.89
C ASP A 119 3.89 -3.56 -11.85
N CYS A 120 2.70 -3.78 -11.30
CA CYS A 120 2.07 -5.11 -11.23
C CYS A 120 0.99 -5.24 -12.29
N ILE A 121 1.20 -6.17 -13.22
CA ILE A 121 0.34 -6.40 -14.39
C ILE A 121 -0.45 -7.67 -14.13
N LYS A 122 -1.77 -7.54 -14.02
CA LYS A 122 -2.63 -8.68 -13.70
C LYS A 122 -2.50 -9.79 -14.74
N ASP A 123 -2.52 -9.44 -16.02
CA ASP A 123 -2.54 -10.42 -17.11
C ASP A 123 -1.25 -11.21 -17.30
N ASP A 124 -0.12 -10.61 -16.93
CA ASP A 124 1.19 -11.26 -16.96
C ASP A 124 1.53 -11.96 -15.62
N GLU A 125 0.65 -11.86 -14.61
CA GLU A 125 0.80 -12.44 -13.27
C GLU A 125 2.13 -12.11 -12.59
N LYS A 126 2.63 -10.89 -12.81
CA LYS A 126 3.92 -10.43 -12.30
C LYS A 126 3.95 -8.97 -11.90
N CYS A 127 4.89 -8.63 -11.04
CA CYS A 127 5.31 -7.30 -10.68
C CYS A 127 6.74 -7.05 -11.18
N ILE A 128 6.95 -5.89 -11.80
CA ILE A 128 8.25 -5.43 -12.28
C ILE A 128 8.72 -4.32 -11.35
N ILE A 129 9.87 -4.52 -10.70
CA ILE A 129 10.50 -3.55 -9.81
C ILE A 129 11.65 -2.89 -10.57
N GLU A 130 11.54 -1.61 -10.88
CA GLU A 130 12.58 -0.80 -11.51
C GLU A 130 13.21 0.15 -10.49
N SER A 131 14.54 0.15 -10.44
CA SER A 131 15.34 0.99 -9.54
C SER A 131 16.61 1.45 -10.25
N GLU A 132 17.38 2.33 -9.62
CA GLU A 132 18.68 2.76 -10.16
C GLU A 132 19.71 1.64 -10.31
N VAL A 133 19.56 0.54 -9.56
CA VAL A 133 20.46 -0.62 -9.64
C VAL A 133 20.05 -1.62 -10.72
N GLY A 134 18.81 -1.56 -11.21
CA GLY A 134 18.31 -2.43 -12.27
C GLY A 134 16.83 -2.77 -12.15
N ILE A 135 16.42 -3.76 -12.94
CA ILE A 135 15.05 -4.27 -13.04
C ILE A 135 14.98 -5.70 -12.50
N VAL A 136 13.97 -5.99 -11.69
CA VAL A 136 13.66 -7.32 -11.15
C VAL A 136 12.22 -7.65 -11.46
N GLU A 137 11.94 -8.89 -11.82
CA GLU A 137 10.57 -9.37 -12.00
C GLU A 137 10.24 -10.39 -10.91
N PHE A 138 9.05 -10.25 -10.32
CA PHE A 138 8.46 -11.20 -9.39
C PHE A 138 7.15 -11.70 -9.95
N SER A 139 7.00 -13.01 -10.11
CA SER A 139 5.66 -13.58 -10.27
C SER A 139 4.83 -13.31 -9.01
N PHE A 140 3.50 -13.32 -9.14
CA PHE A 140 2.60 -13.17 -8.00
C PHE A 140 2.78 -14.27 -6.93
N GLU A 141 3.17 -15.47 -7.34
CA GLU A 141 3.50 -16.56 -6.42
C GLU A 141 4.79 -16.26 -5.64
N GLU A 142 5.85 -15.78 -6.29
CA GLU A 142 7.09 -15.38 -5.60
C GLU A 142 6.84 -14.21 -4.65
N LEU A 143 6.06 -13.22 -5.07
CA LEU A 143 5.65 -12.11 -4.22
C LEU A 143 4.92 -12.65 -2.97
N TYR A 144 3.99 -13.59 -3.16
CA TYR A 144 3.28 -14.23 -2.06
C TYR A 144 4.24 -14.96 -1.10
N GLN A 145 5.20 -15.71 -1.61
CA GLN A 145 6.20 -16.40 -0.76
C GLN A 145 7.07 -15.40 0.01
N GLU A 146 7.46 -14.27 -0.60
CA GLU A 146 8.25 -13.24 0.07
C GLU A 146 7.48 -12.56 1.23
N ILE A 147 6.15 -12.46 1.11
CA ILE A 147 5.28 -11.84 2.11
C ILE A 147 4.91 -12.81 3.24
N TYR A 148 4.67 -14.09 2.90
CA TYR A 148 4.02 -15.06 3.80
C TYR A 148 4.84 -16.33 4.11
N GLY A 149 5.96 -16.55 3.44
CA GLY A 149 6.85 -17.71 3.63
C GLY A 149 7.88 -17.49 4.74
#